data_AF-A0A6B0XWK2-F1
#
_entry.id   AF-A0A6B0XWK2-F1
#
_cell.length_a   1.000
_cell.length_b   1.000
_cell.length_c   1.000
_cell.angle_alpha   90.00
_cell.angle_beta   90.00
_cell.angle_gamma   90.00
#
_symmetry.space_group_name_H-M   'P 1'
#
loop_
_entity.id
_entity.type
_entity.pdbx_description
1 polymer ?
#
loop_
_entity_poly.entity_id
_entity_poly.type
_entity_poly.pdbx_seq_one_letter_code
_entity_poly.pdbx_strand_id
1 'polypeptide(L)'
;MTPAGSPADAGAGRLWLLVAVQAAALWAMAWGGSGTPWPAIPLWVAAFAAYLGAAGYAARPHRAASIRRHVWTAGIALRAGAFPAAPALSEDIYRYMWDGWVQSNGVNPYAHPPSASALEELRTAWWPLINHADVPTIYPPGAQIAFALLASAGPAWWIFKLGWLAADLLVARLVDRLSSGRSALPLLLYLWSPLVVVEVAWSGHLDPLGVAPMLGAVVLAGSATVPAWRSGALLGLGAAVKFAPLAALPALFRQRGPGALAAAVLLPLLLYAPYVGAGPALFDGLRTYADLWAFNGGLYRVLERLPGHPDLAKWIGASIVGAIALRAAHRRWPLERALLWTIGAALLLSPTLHPWYLLWVLPFACLSASRGWLLYSGTVFLAYTGRDAYIATGAWPEPVWLT
;
A
#
# COMPACT_ATOMS: atom_id res chain seq x y z
N MET A 1 -3.81 13.08 -51.42
CA MET A 1 -2.76 13.32 -50.41
C MET A 1 -3.44 13.45 -49.06
N THR A 2 -3.43 12.38 -48.27
CA THR A 2 -3.85 12.42 -46.86
C THR A 2 -2.84 13.28 -46.08
N PRO A 3 -3.25 14.18 -45.18
CA PRO A 3 -2.30 14.94 -44.39
C PRO A 3 -1.53 13.95 -43.52
N ALA A 4 -0.20 13.94 -43.64
CA ALA A 4 0.65 13.18 -42.73
C ALA A 4 0.39 13.71 -41.30
N GLY A 5 -0.17 12.84 -40.45
CA GLY A 5 -0.51 13.19 -39.06
C GLY A 5 0.71 13.73 -38.32
N SER A 6 0.49 14.68 -37.42
CA SER A 6 1.59 15.34 -36.73
C SER A 6 2.39 14.33 -35.89
N PRO A 7 3.70 14.56 -35.65
CA PRO A 7 4.51 13.69 -34.77
C PRO A 7 3.97 13.53 -33.34
N ALA A 8 3.04 14.40 -32.93
CA ALA A 8 2.31 14.32 -31.67
C ALA A 8 1.21 13.24 -31.70
N ASP A 9 0.49 13.11 -32.82
CA ASP A 9 -0.61 12.14 -33.00
C ASP A 9 -0.07 10.70 -33.03
N ALA A 10 1.04 10.47 -33.73
CA ALA A 10 1.72 9.17 -33.76
C ALA A 10 2.24 8.74 -32.36
N GLY A 11 2.58 9.72 -31.52
CA GLY A 11 3.02 9.49 -30.15
C GLY A 11 1.90 9.06 -29.21
N ALA A 12 0.72 9.67 -29.35
CA ALA A 12 -0.46 9.30 -28.56
C ALA A 12 -0.94 7.88 -28.92
N GLY A 13 -0.93 7.51 -30.20
CA GLY A 13 -1.32 6.17 -30.65
C GLY A 13 -0.49 5.05 -30.01
N ARG A 14 0.85 5.20 -29.95
CA ARG A 14 1.73 4.22 -29.28
C ARG A 14 1.46 4.12 -27.78
N LEU A 15 1.20 5.26 -27.14
CA LEU A 15 0.90 5.30 -25.70
C LEU A 15 -0.40 4.53 -25.40
N TRP A 16 -1.45 4.76 -26.19
CA TRP A 16 -2.73 4.05 -26.05
C TRP A 16 -2.64 2.57 -26.38
N LEU A 17 -1.79 2.17 -27.33
CA LEU A 17 -1.54 0.74 -27.59
C LEU A 17 -0.94 0.05 -26.35
N LEU A 18 0.03 0.69 -25.68
CA LEU A 18 0.61 0.15 -24.45
C LEU A 18 -0.43 0.07 -23.32
N VAL A 19 -1.29 1.08 -23.19
CA VAL A 19 -2.43 1.03 -22.25
C VAL A 19 -3.37 -0.11 -22.57
N ALA A 20 -3.71 -0.32 -23.84
CA ALA A 20 -4.62 -1.38 -24.24
C ALA A 20 -4.06 -2.77 -23.92
N VAL A 21 -2.76 -3.01 -24.19
CA VAL A 21 -2.09 -4.27 -23.81
C VAL A 21 -2.10 -4.45 -22.29
N GLN A 22 -1.78 -3.39 -21.53
CA GLN A 22 -1.78 -3.44 -20.09
C GLN A 22 -3.18 -3.70 -19.52
N ALA A 23 -4.20 -2.99 -20.02
CA ALA A 23 -5.59 -3.13 -19.61
C ALA A 23 -6.10 -4.54 -19.90
N ALA A 24 -5.88 -5.05 -21.11
CA ALA A 24 -6.28 -6.40 -21.49
C ALA A 24 -5.66 -7.45 -20.57
N ALA A 25 -4.37 -7.34 -20.27
CA ALA A 25 -3.70 -8.28 -19.38
C ALA A 25 -4.21 -8.21 -17.93
N LEU A 26 -4.32 -7.00 -17.35
CA LEU A 26 -4.79 -6.82 -15.98
C LEU A 26 -6.25 -7.21 -15.79
N TRP A 27 -7.12 -6.88 -16.76
CA TRP A 27 -8.52 -7.25 -16.69
C TRP A 27 -8.70 -8.75 -16.95
N ALA A 28 -7.93 -9.37 -17.85
CA ALA A 28 -7.95 -10.82 -18.00
C ALA A 28 -7.57 -11.53 -16.68
N MET A 29 -6.60 -11.00 -15.93
CA MET A 29 -6.28 -11.52 -14.59
C MET A 29 -7.43 -11.32 -13.60
N ALA A 30 -8.01 -10.11 -13.56
CA ALA A 30 -9.05 -9.77 -12.60
C ALA A 30 -10.34 -10.58 -12.81
N TRP A 31 -10.74 -10.77 -14.06
CA TRP A 31 -11.99 -11.44 -14.45
C TRP A 31 -11.84 -12.94 -14.70
N GLY A 32 -10.63 -13.41 -15.04
CA GLY A 32 -10.35 -14.81 -15.34
C GLY A 32 -10.24 -15.73 -14.11
N GLY A 33 -10.38 -15.18 -12.90
CA GLY A 33 -10.06 -15.90 -11.67
C GLY A 33 -8.55 -15.94 -11.43
N SER A 34 -8.16 -15.98 -10.16
CA SER A 34 -6.78 -15.81 -9.68
C SER A 34 -5.84 -17.01 -9.96
N GLY A 35 -5.97 -17.69 -11.10
CA GLY A 35 -5.15 -18.86 -11.48
C GLY A 35 -3.67 -18.52 -11.46
N THR A 36 -3.01 -18.86 -10.36
CA THR A 36 -1.62 -18.52 -10.01
C THR A 36 -0.86 -19.82 -9.76
N PRO A 37 0.08 -20.22 -10.64
CA PRO A 37 0.86 -19.32 -11.50
C PRO A 37 0.30 -19.05 -12.91
N TRP A 38 -0.55 -19.92 -13.45
CA TRP A 38 -1.01 -19.83 -14.85
C TRP A 38 -2.53 -19.60 -14.94
N PRO A 39 -3.00 -18.64 -15.76
CA PRO A 39 -2.27 -17.75 -16.67
C PRO A 39 -1.79 -16.41 -16.06
N ALA A 40 -1.90 -16.22 -14.74
CA ALA A 40 -1.64 -14.92 -14.11
C ALA A 40 -0.22 -14.36 -14.32
N ILE A 41 0.83 -15.18 -14.27
CA ILE A 41 2.22 -14.69 -14.39
C ILE A 41 2.51 -14.11 -15.79
N PRO A 42 2.24 -14.81 -16.91
CA PRO A 42 2.44 -14.24 -18.24
C PRO A 42 1.68 -12.93 -18.47
N LEU A 43 0.42 -12.87 -18.00
CA LEU A 43 -0.40 -11.66 -18.10
C LEU A 43 0.22 -10.52 -17.28
N TRP A 44 0.68 -10.80 -16.06
CA TRP A 44 1.38 -9.82 -15.23
C TRP A 44 2.65 -9.31 -15.91
N VAL A 45 3.47 -10.20 -16.48
CA VAL A 45 4.68 -9.82 -17.22
C VAL A 45 4.35 -8.93 -18.41
N ALA A 46 3.31 -9.26 -19.18
CA ALA A 46 2.85 -8.45 -20.30
C ALA A 46 2.37 -7.05 -19.84
N ALA A 47 1.58 -6.98 -18.76
CA ALA A 47 1.13 -5.72 -18.18
C ALA A 47 2.31 -4.86 -17.69
N PHE A 48 3.27 -5.47 -17.01
CA PHE A 48 4.44 -4.78 -16.47
C PHE A 48 5.41 -4.32 -17.57
N ALA A 49 5.61 -5.12 -18.63
CA ALA A 49 6.39 -4.73 -19.80
C ALA A 49 5.75 -3.55 -20.55
N ALA A 50 4.44 -3.57 -20.75
CA ALA A 50 3.70 -2.46 -21.36
C ALA A 50 3.81 -1.17 -20.52
N TYR A 51 3.69 -1.28 -19.19
CA TYR A 51 3.92 -0.21 -18.24
C TYR A 51 5.33 0.40 -18.35
N LEU A 52 6.39 -0.43 -18.33
CA LEU A 52 7.77 0.05 -18.48
C LEU A 52 8.01 0.70 -19.86
N GLY A 53 7.40 0.15 -20.92
CA GLY A 53 7.43 0.74 -22.25
C GLY A 53 6.80 2.14 -22.28
N ALA A 54 5.68 2.33 -21.58
CA ALA A 54 5.00 3.62 -21.47
C ALA A 54 5.81 4.63 -20.64
N ALA A 55 6.43 4.16 -19.55
CA ALA A 55 7.34 4.96 -18.74
C ALA A 55 8.56 5.43 -19.55
N GLY A 56 9.19 4.54 -20.32
CA GLY A 56 10.30 4.88 -21.21
C GLY A 56 9.90 5.88 -22.31
N TYR A 57 8.66 5.82 -22.77
CA TYR A 57 8.11 6.80 -23.70
C TYR A 57 7.89 8.18 -23.04
N ALA A 58 7.34 8.22 -21.82
CA ALA A 58 7.06 9.45 -21.08
C ALA A 58 8.30 10.13 -20.47
N ALA A 59 9.42 9.41 -20.32
CA ALA A 59 10.69 9.97 -19.86
C ALA A 59 11.33 10.97 -20.84
N ARG A 60 10.80 11.12 -22.07
CA ARG A 60 11.39 11.99 -23.10
C ARG A 60 11.02 13.48 -22.88
N PRO A 61 11.99 14.42 -22.92
CA PRO A 61 11.83 15.81 -22.44
C PRO A 61 10.73 16.65 -23.10
N HIS A 62 10.40 16.42 -24.37
CA HIS A 62 9.54 17.32 -25.16
C HIS A 62 8.03 17.02 -25.07
N ARG A 63 7.56 16.16 -24.16
CA ARG A 63 6.16 15.66 -24.17
C ARG A 63 5.41 15.76 -22.84
N ALA A 64 6.04 16.32 -21.79
CA ALA A 64 5.57 16.19 -20.42
C ALA A 64 4.22 16.87 -20.12
N ALA A 65 3.89 18.03 -20.70
CA ALA A 65 2.63 18.71 -20.42
C ALA A 65 1.43 18.11 -21.20
N SER A 66 1.65 17.72 -22.45
CA SER A 66 0.61 17.22 -23.37
C SER A 66 0.04 15.85 -22.97
N ILE A 67 0.81 15.01 -22.26
CA ILE A 67 0.36 13.66 -21.92
C ILE A 67 -0.36 13.53 -20.57
N ARG A 68 -0.37 14.56 -19.69
CA ARG A 68 -0.95 14.43 -18.33
C ARG A 68 -2.42 14.01 -18.35
N ARG A 69 -3.22 14.59 -19.24
CA ARG A 69 -4.63 14.21 -19.43
C ARG A 69 -4.76 12.74 -19.80
N HIS A 70 -3.95 12.27 -20.75
CA HIS A 70 -3.91 10.87 -21.17
C HIS A 70 -3.53 9.93 -20.02
N VAL A 71 -2.55 10.33 -19.19
CA VAL A 71 -2.14 9.57 -18.01
C VAL A 71 -3.29 9.40 -17.01
N TRP A 72 -4.01 10.49 -16.70
CA TRP A 72 -5.19 10.45 -15.84
C TRP A 72 -6.30 9.59 -16.43
N THR A 73 -6.67 9.81 -17.70
CA THR A 73 -7.75 9.06 -18.36
C THR A 73 -7.46 7.56 -18.38
N ALA A 74 -6.26 7.17 -18.81
CA ALA A 74 -5.86 5.75 -18.82
C ALA A 74 -5.76 5.17 -17.40
N GLY A 75 -5.20 5.91 -16.44
CA GLY A 75 -5.08 5.47 -15.05
C GLY A 75 -6.43 5.19 -14.39
N ILE A 76 -7.42 6.04 -14.65
CA ILE A 76 -8.81 5.87 -14.20
C ILE A 76 -9.46 4.69 -14.94
N ALA A 77 -9.27 4.57 -16.25
CA ALA A 77 -9.82 3.46 -17.03
C ALA A 77 -9.31 2.09 -16.54
N LEU A 78 -8.00 1.96 -16.29
CA LEU A 78 -7.39 0.73 -15.76
C LEU A 78 -8.07 0.28 -14.45
N ARG A 79 -8.29 1.23 -13.52
CA ARG A 79 -9.01 1.00 -12.26
C ARG A 79 -10.47 0.63 -12.49
N ALA A 80 -11.16 1.35 -13.37
CA ALA A 80 -12.57 1.14 -13.66
C ALA A 80 -12.86 -0.27 -14.21
N GLY A 81 -11.98 -0.83 -15.02
CA GLY A 81 -12.13 -2.21 -15.51
C GLY A 81 -11.77 -3.30 -14.50
N ALA A 82 -10.92 -3.00 -13.51
CA ALA A 82 -10.54 -3.94 -12.45
C ALA A 82 -11.46 -3.88 -11.21
N PHE A 83 -12.09 -2.71 -10.96
CA PHE A 83 -12.94 -2.46 -9.80
C PHE A 83 -14.10 -3.44 -9.61
N PRO A 84 -14.86 -3.83 -10.65
CA PRO A 84 -16.02 -4.71 -10.46
C PRO A 84 -15.64 -6.16 -10.19
N ALA A 85 -14.39 -6.57 -10.47
CA ALA A 85 -13.93 -7.91 -10.19
C ALA A 85 -13.86 -8.15 -8.67
N ALA A 86 -14.33 -9.33 -8.25
CA ALA A 86 -14.30 -9.73 -6.86
C ALA A 86 -12.85 -9.87 -6.37
N PRO A 87 -12.55 -9.46 -5.12
CA PRO A 87 -11.24 -9.68 -4.50
C PRO A 87 -10.89 -11.17 -4.53
N ALA A 88 -9.69 -11.49 -5.05
CA ALA A 88 -9.25 -12.87 -5.18
C ALA A 88 -7.83 -13.09 -4.66
N LEU A 89 -6.92 -12.13 -4.75
CA LEU A 89 -5.52 -12.34 -4.35
C LEU A 89 -5.28 -12.27 -2.84
N SER A 90 -6.20 -11.64 -2.10
CA SER A 90 -6.15 -11.49 -0.65
C SER A 90 -7.56 -11.43 -0.07
N GLU A 91 -7.69 -11.97 1.15
CA GLU A 91 -8.91 -11.98 1.95
C GLU A 91 -9.02 -10.78 2.91
N ASP A 92 -8.02 -9.89 2.97
CA ASP A 92 -7.96 -8.77 3.93
C ASP A 92 -9.21 -7.87 3.88
N ILE A 93 -9.85 -7.76 2.72
CA ILE A 93 -11.07 -6.96 2.58
C ILE A 93 -12.22 -7.45 3.45
N TYR A 94 -12.34 -8.78 3.65
CA TYR A 94 -13.34 -9.36 4.52
C TYR A 94 -13.04 -9.07 5.99
N ARG A 95 -11.75 -8.93 6.34
CA ARG A 95 -11.35 -8.43 7.65
C ARG A 95 -11.75 -6.97 7.86
N TYR A 96 -11.53 -6.09 6.88
CA TYR A 96 -11.98 -4.69 6.98
C TYR A 96 -13.50 -4.60 7.17
N MET A 97 -14.24 -5.38 6.38
CA MET A 97 -15.70 -5.46 6.46
C MET A 97 -16.16 -5.97 7.81
N TRP A 98 -15.54 -7.04 8.34
CA TRP A 98 -15.87 -7.60 9.64
C TRP A 98 -15.65 -6.61 10.77
N ASP A 99 -14.46 -6.01 10.83
CA ASP A 99 -14.10 -5.06 11.88
C ASP A 99 -15.04 -3.85 11.87
N GLY A 100 -15.44 -3.36 10.68
CA GLY A 100 -16.46 -2.32 10.56
C GLY A 100 -17.86 -2.80 10.94
N TRP A 101 -18.24 -4.03 10.57
CA TRP A 101 -19.55 -4.62 10.86
C TRP A 101 -19.79 -4.80 12.36
N VAL A 102 -18.80 -5.32 13.10
CA VAL A 102 -18.94 -5.49 14.55
C VAL A 102 -19.01 -4.14 15.27
N GLN A 103 -18.27 -3.12 14.79
CA GLN A 103 -18.37 -1.75 15.29
C GLN A 103 -19.74 -1.14 15.08
N SER A 104 -20.36 -1.34 13.91
CA SER A 104 -21.73 -0.90 13.64
C SER A 104 -22.78 -1.57 14.53
N ASN A 105 -22.43 -2.69 15.17
CA ASN A 105 -23.27 -3.39 16.15
C ASN A 105 -22.84 -3.10 17.61
N GLY A 106 -22.06 -2.04 17.84
CA GLY A 106 -21.67 -1.59 19.17
C GLY A 106 -20.55 -2.41 19.83
N VAL A 107 -19.88 -3.28 19.08
CA VAL A 107 -18.80 -4.13 19.59
C VAL A 107 -17.44 -3.52 19.27
N ASN A 108 -16.56 -3.50 20.26
CA ASN A 108 -15.18 -3.08 20.10
C ASN A 108 -14.35 -4.15 19.35
N PRO A 109 -13.75 -3.85 18.18
CA PRO A 109 -13.07 -4.83 17.33
C PRO A 109 -11.75 -5.34 17.93
N TYR A 110 -11.23 -4.68 18.97
CA TYR A 110 -10.05 -5.13 19.72
C TYR A 110 -10.40 -6.14 20.83
N ALA A 111 -11.66 -6.23 21.25
CA ALA A 111 -12.05 -7.04 22.41
C ALA A 111 -12.11 -8.54 22.11
N HIS A 112 -12.52 -8.92 20.90
CA HIS A 112 -12.76 -10.31 20.54
C HIS A 112 -12.28 -10.62 19.11
N PRO A 113 -11.68 -11.81 18.87
CA PRO A 113 -11.44 -12.29 17.52
C PRO A 113 -12.77 -12.65 16.82
N PRO A 114 -12.82 -12.62 15.47
CA PRO A 114 -14.02 -13.01 14.71
C PRO A 114 -14.59 -14.39 15.04
N SER A 115 -13.76 -15.33 15.50
CA SER A 115 -14.13 -16.70 15.87
C SER A 115 -14.69 -16.83 17.29
N ALA A 116 -14.65 -15.78 18.11
CA ALA A 116 -15.20 -15.82 19.47
C ALA A 116 -16.69 -16.18 19.46
N SER A 117 -17.12 -16.99 20.43
CA SER A 117 -18.53 -17.35 20.63
C SER A 117 -19.42 -16.14 20.88
N ALA A 118 -18.88 -15.11 21.53
CA ALA A 118 -19.57 -13.84 21.78
C ALA A 118 -20.00 -13.11 20.49
N LEU A 119 -19.43 -13.43 19.34
CA LEU A 119 -19.74 -12.80 18.04
C LEU A 119 -20.50 -13.73 17.09
N GLU A 120 -20.97 -14.89 17.57
CA GLU A 120 -21.61 -15.90 16.73
C GLU A 120 -22.88 -15.39 16.03
N GLU A 121 -23.69 -14.60 16.73
CA GLU A 121 -24.92 -13.99 16.18
C GLU A 121 -24.63 -12.95 15.08
N LEU A 122 -23.41 -12.39 15.05
CA LEU A 122 -23.01 -11.39 14.05
C LEU A 122 -22.40 -12.01 12.78
N ARG A 123 -22.18 -13.34 12.76
CA ARG A 123 -21.56 -14.02 11.62
C ARG A 123 -22.47 -13.97 10.40
N THR A 124 -21.88 -13.57 9.27
CA THR A 124 -22.55 -13.41 7.98
C THR A 124 -22.19 -14.57 7.04
N ALA A 125 -22.87 -14.66 5.89
CA ALA A 125 -22.55 -15.66 4.86
C ALA A 125 -21.10 -15.56 4.34
N TRP A 126 -20.47 -14.38 4.41
CA TRP A 126 -19.09 -14.15 4.01
C TRP A 126 -18.09 -14.28 5.16
N TRP A 127 -18.54 -14.55 6.41
CA TRP A 127 -17.65 -14.77 7.55
C TRP A 127 -16.56 -15.83 7.33
N PRO A 128 -16.82 -16.97 6.64
CA PRO A 128 -15.79 -17.97 6.36
C PRO A 128 -14.62 -17.46 5.50
N LEU A 129 -14.78 -16.29 4.85
CA LEU A 129 -13.74 -15.67 4.02
C LEU A 129 -12.80 -14.77 4.84
N ILE A 130 -13.04 -14.57 6.13
CA ILE A 130 -12.18 -13.75 6.98
C ILE A 130 -10.90 -14.52 7.29
N ASN A 131 -9.75 -13.98 6.88
CA ASN A 131 -8.45 -14.53 7.27
C ASN A 131 -8.18 -14.33 8.77
N HIS A 132 -7.43 -15.26 9.37
CA HIS A 132 -6.98 -15.20 10.76
C HIS A 132 -8.13 -14.93 11.76
N ALA A 133 -9.28 -15.59 11.56
CA ALA A 133 -10.49 -15.37 12.35
C ALA A 133 -10.30 -15.59 13.86
N ASP A 134 -9.21 -16.23 14.26
CA ASP A 134 -8.75 -16.46 15.62
C ASP A 134 -8.02 -15.27 16.27
N VAL A 135 -7.66 -14.24 15.50
CA VAL A 135 -6.93 -13.07 15.98
C VAL A 135 -7.84 -11.83 16.01
N PRO A 136 -7.88 -11.06 17.13
CA PRO A 136 -8.50 -9.74 17.19
C PRO A 136 -7.88 -8.78 16.19
N THR A 137 -8.47 -7.60 16.01
CA THR A 137 -7.94 -6.69 15.00
C THR A 137 -6.48 -6.29 15.24
N ILE A 138 -5.71 -6.26 14.15
CA ILE A 138 -4.32 -5.78 14.13
C ILE A 138 -4.24 -4.32 13.70
N TYR A 139 -5.33 -3.74 13.19
CA TYR A 139 -5.30 -2.44 12.56
C TYR A 139 -5.31 -1.32 13.62
N PRO A 140 -4.54 -0.23 13.43
CA PRO A 140 -4.60 0.94 14.30
C PRO A 140 -5.93 1.72 14.13
N PRO A 141 -6.23 2.68 15.02
CA PRO A 141 -7.57 3.21 15.18
C PRO A 141 -8.05 4.05 14.00
N GLY A 142 -7.15 4.66 13.24
CA GLY A 142 -7.53 5.40 12.03
C GLY A 142 -8.09 4.48 10.93
N ALA A 143 -7.54 3.28 10.79
CA ALA A 143 -8.12 2.26 9.92
C ALA A 143 -9.46 1.76 10.48
N GLN A 144 -9.56 1.50 11.78
CA GLN A 144 -10.81 1.06 12.42
C GLN A 144 -11.96 2.05 12.25
N ILE A 145 -11.70 3.34 12.45
CA ILE A 145 -12.68 4.40 12.22
C ILE A 145 -13.13 4.41 10.76
N ALA A 146 -12.20 4.26 9.81
CA ALA A 146 -12.55 4.18 8.38
C ALA A 146 -13.43 2.95 8.08
N PHE A 147 -13.13 1.80 8.69
CA PHE A 147 -13.95 0.60 8.53
C PHE A 147 -15.36 0.78 9.09
N ALA A 148 -15.50 1.38 10.28
CA ALA A 148 -16.81 1.68 10.87
C ALA A 148 -17.62 2.64 9.99
N LEU A 149 -16.98 3.71 9.50
CA LEU A 149 -17.62 4.67 8.59
C LEU A 149 -18.13 3.99 7.31
N LEU A 150 -17.30 3.14 6.68
CA LEU A 150 -17.70 2.45 5.44
C LEU A 150 -18.76 1.38 5.71
N ALA A 151 -18.66 0.63 6.81
CA ALA A 151 -19.64 -0.37 7.19
C ALA A 151 -21.02 0.24 7.50
N SER A 152 -21.09 1.50 7.95
CA SER A 152 -22.35 2.23 8.14
C SER A 152 -23.14 2.45 6.84
N ALA A 153 -22.45 2.45 5.69
CA ALA A 153 -23.09 2.46 4.37
C ALA A 153 -23.44 1.05 3.85
N GLY A 154 -22.98 0.01 4.55
CA GLY A 154 -23.19 -1.41 4.24
C GLY A 154 -21.88 -2.22 4.31
N PRO A 155 -21.89 -3.44 4.87
CA PRO A 155 -20.72 -4.32 4.91
C PRO A 155 -20.54 -5.05 3.58
N ALA A 156 -20.24 -4.30 2.50
CA ALA A 156 -20.02 -4.85 1.18
C ALA A 156 -18.61 -4.49 0.68
N TRP A 157 -17.89 -5.47 0.10
CA TRP A 157 -16.52 -5.28 -0.36
C TRP A 157 -16.38 -4.11 -1.34
N TRP A 158 -17.37 -3.86 -2.20
CA TRP A 158 -17.31 -2.78 -3.19
C TRP A 158 -17.39 -1.38 -2.54
N ILE A 159 -18.05 -1.23 -1.39
CA ILE A 159 -18.10 0.02 -0.62
C ILE A 159 -16.70 0.35 -0.09
N PHE A 160 -16.01 -0.66 0.45
CA PHE A 160 -14.65 -0.52 0.95
C PHE A 160 -13.67 -0.19 -0.18
N LYS A 161 -13.75 -0.92 -1.31
CA LYS A 161 -12.95 -0.62 -2.51
C LYS A 161 -13.15 0.81 -3.00
N LEU A 162 -14.37 1.34 -2.95
CA LEU A 162 -14.66 2.72 -3.38
C LEU A 162 -13.93 3.74 -2.48
N GLY A 163 -13.92 3.52 -1.17
CA GLY A 163 -13.17 4.35 -0.21
C GLY A 163 -11.66 4.33 -0.50
N TRP A 164 -11.09 3.15 -0.73
CA TRP A 164 -9.67 2.99 -1.06
C TRP A 164 -9.30 3.60 -2.40
N LEU A 165 -10.17 3.48 -3.40
CA LEU A 165 -10.00 4.08 -4.72
C LEU A 165 -10.02 5.61 -4.64
N ALA A 166 -10.89 6.20 -3.82
CA ALA A 166 -10.89 7.64 -3.59
C ALA A 166 -9.57 8.12 -2.96
N ALA A 167 -9.04 7.37 -2.00
CA ALA A 167 -7.73 7.66 -1.38
C ALA A 167 -6.58 7.48 -2.38
N ASP A 168 -6.60 6.47 -3.24
CA ASP A 168 -5.62 6.25 -4.32
C ASP A 168 -5.62 7.37 -5.35
N LEU A 169 -6.79 7.87 -5.78
CA LEU A 169 -6.87 9.03 -6.66
C LEU A 169 -6.34 10.31 -5.97
N LEU A 170 -6.52 10.44 -4.65
CA LEU A 170 -5.89 11.51 -3.87
C LEU A 170 -4.36 11.36 -3.83
N VAL A 171 -3.82 10.14 -3.66
CA VAL A 171 -2.38 9.87 -3.77
C VAL A 171 -1.87 10.31 -5.15
N ALA A 172 -2.54 9.90 -6.23
CA ALA A 172 -2.18 10.29 -7.58
C ALA A 172 -2.17 11.82 -7.76
N ARG A 173 -3.15 12.53 -7.17
CA ARG A 173 -3.21 13.99 -7.19
C ARG A 173 -2.07 14.64 -6.42
N LEU A 174 -1.65 14.06 -5.30
CA LEU A 174 -0.51 14.55 -4.51
C LEU A 174 0.82 14.30 -5.24
N VAL A 175 0.99 13.13 -5.88
CA VAL A 175 2.13 12.84 -6.76
C VAL A 175 2.18 13.80 -7.96
N ASP A 176 1.03 14.06 -8.59
CA ASP A 176 0.88 15.03 -9.67
C ASP A 176 1.31 16.43 -9.22
N ARG A 177 0.86 16.87 -8.04
CA ARG A 177 1.25 18.16 -7.44
C ARG A 177 2.76 18.23 -7.16
N LEU A 178 3.34 17.21 -6.55
CA LEU A 178 4.77 17.15 -6.21
C LEU A 178 5.68 17.03 -7.45
N SER A 179 5.14 16.58 -8.58
CA SER A 179 5.85 16.46 -9.86
C SER A 179 5.47 17.55 -10.89
N SER A 180 4.55 18.45 -10.54
CA SER A 180 4.03 19.50 -11.43
C SER A 180 5.15 20.41 -11.92
N GLY A 181 5.14 20.71 -13.22
CA GLY A 181 6.16 21.55 -13.87
C GLY A 181 7.49 20.87 -14.21
N ARG A 182 7.73 19.62 -13.77
CA ARG A 182 8.99 18.90 -14.03
C ARG A 182 8.84 17.78 -15.05
N SER A 183 7.89 16.87 -14.83
CA SER A 183 7.65 15.72 -15.70
C SER A 183 6.29 15.08 -15.39
N ALA A 184 5.64 14.48 -16.39
CA ALA A 184 4.48 13.60 -16.18
C ALA A 184 4.89 12.18 -15.77
N LEU A 185 6.19 11.85 -15.81
CA LEU A 185 6.69 10.51 -15.54
C LEU A 185 6.31 10.00 -14.13
N PRO A 186 6.50 10.75 -13.02
CA PRO A 186 6.11 10.25 -11.69
C PRO A 186 4.61 9.93 -11.59
N LEU A 187 3.77 10.76 -12.22
CA LEU A 187 2.33 10.53 -12.26
C LEU A 187 2.00 9.27 -13.07
N LEU A 188 2.63 9.07 -14.23
CA LEU A 188 2.47 7.85 -15.03
C LEU A 188 2.93 6.63 -14.26
N LEU A 189 4.12 6.69 -13.65
CA LEU A 189 4.69 5.60 -12.88
C LEU A 189 3.76 5.16 -11.75
N TYR A 190 3.05 6.09 -11.10
CA TYR A 190 2.08 5.76 -10.06
C TYR A 190 0.74 5.27 -10.63
N LEU A 191 0.07 6.07 -11.46
CA LEU A 191 -1.28 5.76 -11.96
C LEU A 191 -1.30 4.50 -12.82
N TRP A 192 -0.23 4.20 -13.54
CA TRP A 192 -0.18 3.05 -14.43
C TRP A 192 0.59 1.88 -13.80
N SER A 193 0.95 1.95 -12.52
CA SER A 193 1.57 0.82 -11.84
C SER A 193 0.61 -0.39 -11.84
N PRO A 194 0.99 -1.54 -12.44
CA PRO A 194 0.20 -2.77 -12.33
C PRO A 194 -0.11 -3.15 -10.88
N LEU A 195 0.85 -2.94 -9.97
CA LEU A 195 0.70 -3.23 -8.55
C LEU A 195 -0.41 -2.38 -7.91
N VAL A 196 -0.48 -1.08 -8.19
CA VAL A 196 -1.55 -0.24 -7.63
C VAL A 196 -2.91 -0.68 -8.15
N VAL A 197 -3.02 -0.96 -9.46
CA VAL A 197 -4.29 -1.40 -10.05
C VAL A 197 -4.74 -2.73 -9.45
N VAL A 198 -3.84 -3.70 -9.34
CA VAL A 198 -4.15 -5.01 -8.76
C VAL A 198 -4.48 -4.90 -7.27
N GLU A 199 -3.59 -4.32 -6.47
CA GLU A 199 -3.74 -4.37 -5.02
C GLU A 199 -4.82 -3.43 -4.49
N VAL A 200 -5.08 -2.30 -5.15
CA VAL A 200 -6.10 -1.34 -4.70
C VAL A 200 -7.42 -1.56 -5.44
N ALA A 201 -7.41 -1.47 -6.77
CA ALA A 201 -8.65 -1.49 -7.53
C ALA A 201 -9.22 -2.90 -7.67
N TRP A 202 -8.42 -3.97 -7.63
CA TRP A 202 -8.93 -5.34 -7.66
C TRP A 202 -9.01 -5.98 -6.26
N SER A 203 -7.89 -6.15 -5.56
CA SER A 203 -7.83 -6.79 -4.23
C SER A 203 -8.46 -5.96 -3.11
N GLY A 204 -8.47 -4.63 -3.25
CA GLY A 204 -9.11 -3.74 -2.28
C GLY A 204 -8.31 -3.48 -1.01
N HIS A 205 -6.98 -3.39 -1.10
CA HIS A 205 -6.13 -3.04 0.03
C HIS A 205 -6.28 -1.57 0.45
N LEU A 206 -6.34 -1.35 1.77
CA LEU A 206 -6.57 -0.04 2.38
C LEU A 206 -5.41 0.95 2.27
N ASP A 207 -4.22 0.49 1.89
CA ASP A 207 -2.95 1.20 2.00
C ASP A 207 -3.00 2.68 1.51
N PRO A 208 -3.69 3.03 0.41
CA PRO A 208 -3.85 4.42 0.00
C PRO A 208 -4.44 5.36 1.07
N LEU A 209 -5.29 4.86 1.97
CA LEU A 209 -5.87 5.62 3.08
C LEU A 209 -4.78 6.21 3.98
N GLY A 210 -3.69 5.48 4.22
CA GLY A 210 -2.55 5.94 5.01
C GLY A 210 -1.49 6.67 4.19
N VAL A 211 -1.32 6.26 2.92
CA VAL A 211 -0.34 6.86 2.01
C VAL A 211 -0.72 8.29 1.59
N ALA A 212 -2.01 8.58 1.39
CA ALA A 212 -2.49 9.91 1.04
C ALA A 212 -2.12 10.98 2.09
N PRO A 213 -2.47 10.84 3.39
CA PRO A 213 -2.06 11.81 4.40
C PRO A 213 -0.53 11.82 4.59
N MET A 214 0.17 10.68 4.45
CA MET A 214 1.64 10.66 4.48
C MET A 214 2.27 11.54 3.38
N LEU A 215 1.76 11.52 2.14
CA LEU A 215 2.20 12.44 1.08
C LEU A 215 1.76 13.88 1.33
N GLY A 216 0.58 14.08 1.92
CA GLY A 216 0.15 15.38 2.39
C GLY A 216 1.14 15.98 3.39
N ALA A 217 1.69 15.17 4.31
CA ALA A 217 2.73 15.59 5.24
C ALA A 217 3.98 16.10 4.52
N VAL A 218 4.41 15.44 3.44
CA VAL A 218 5.51 15.87 2.57
C VAL A 218 5.21 17.20 1.89
N VAL A 219 4.01 17.35 1.29
CA VAL A 219 3.58 18.61 0.65
C VAL A 219 3.64 19.77 1.66
N LEU A 220 3.17 19.56 2.89
CA LEU A 220 3.18 20.60 3.93
C LEU A 220 4.55 20.83 4.55
N ALA A 221 5.42 19.81 4.61
CA ALA A 221 6.78 19.93 5.15
C ALA A 221 7.63 20.89 4.29
N GLY A 222 7.39 20.94 2.98
CA GLY A 222 8.04 21.88 2.07
C GLY A 222 7.55 23.33 2.16
N SER A 223 6.53 23.62 2.97
CA SER A 223 5.97 24.97 3.12
C SER A 223 6.45 25.68 4.40
N ALA A 224 7.05 26.86 4.23
CA ALA A 224 7.47 27.71 5.35
C ALA A 224 6.31 28.42 6.05
N THR A 225 5.17 28.61 5.36
CA THR A 225 4.02 29.38 5.87
C THR A 225 3.02 28.53 6.66
N VAL A 226 3.10 27.20 6.53
CA VAL A 226 2.17 26.27 7.18
C VAL A 226 2.70 25.92 8.58
N PRO A 227 1.87 25.93 9.63
CA PRO A 227 2.28 25.50 10.97
C PRO A 227 2.84 24.07 10.97
N ALA A 228 3.95 23.87 11.69
CA ALA A 228 4.67 22.59 11.75
C ALA A 228 3.78 21.40 12.14
N TRP A 229 2.87 21.61 13.09
CA TRP A 229 1.97 20.58 13.61
C TRP A 229 1.07 19.96 12.53
N ARG A 230 0.71 20.70 11.46
CA ARG A 230 -0.17 20.15 10.40
C ARG A 230 0.52 19.05 9.58
N SER A 231 1.81 19.23 9.28
CA SER A 231 2.61 18.18 8.61
C SER A 231 2.75 16.96 9.53
N GLY A 232 2.99 17.20 10.83
CA GLY A 232 3.00 16.15 11.84
C GLY A 232 1.68 15.39 11.97
N ALA A 233 0.56 16.10 12.06
CA ALA A 233 -0.78 15.51 12.14
C ALA A 233 -1.09 14.64 10.93
N LEU A 234 -0.73 15.06 9.70
CA LEU A 234 -0.91 14.24 8.51
C LEU A 234 -0.04 12.97 8.53
N LEU A 235 1.21 13.06 9.01
CA LEU A 235 2.05 11.86 9.19
C LEU A 235 1.45 10.93 10.24
N GLY A 236 0.92 11.49 11.33
CA GLY A 236 0.17 10.78 12.36
C GLY A 236 -1.08 10.08 11.82
N LEU A 237 -1.89 10.75 10.99
CA LEU A 237 -3.04 10.11 10.35
C LEU A 237 -2.62 8.91 9.49
N GLY A 238 -1.50 9.01 8.75
CA GLY A 238 -0.93 7.85 8.06
C GLY A 238 -0.54 6.72 9.03
N ALA A 239 0.11 7.07 10.14
CA ALA A 239 0.49 6.13 11.19
C ALA A 239 -0.71 5.46 11.90
N ALA A 240 -1.84 6.16 11.98
CA ALA A 240 -3.09 5.64 12.52
C ALA A 240 -3.78 4.65 11.55
N VAL A 241 -3.33 4.54 10.30
CA VAL A 241 -3.79 3.51 9.34
C VAL A 241 -2.86 2.30 9.35
N LYS A 242 -1.54 2.52 9.30
CA LYS A 242 -0.50 1.51 9.60
C LYS A 242 0.73 2.22 10.14
N PHE A 243 1.49 1.58 11.01
CA PHE A 243 2.60 2.23 11.75
C PHE A 243 3.81 2.65 10.90
N ALA A 244 3.90 2.24 9.62
CA ALA A 244 5.07 2.49 8.75
C ALA A 244 5.55 3.95 8.71
N PRO A 245 4.69 5.00 8.67
CA PRO A 245 5.13 6.40 8.64
C PRO A 245 5.93 6.83 9.88
N LEU A 246 5.79 6.14 11.01
CA LEU A 246 6.51 6.48 12.25
C LEU A 246 8.03 6.30 12.12
N ALA A 247 8.50 5.48 11.17
CA ALA A 247 9.92 5.29 10.94
C ALA A 247 10.65 6.60 10.52
N ALA A 248 9.93 7.60 10.04
CA ALA A 248 10.47 8.90 9.64
C ALA A 248 10.37 10.01 10.71
N LEU A 249 9.92 9.71 11.94
CA LEU A 249 9.79 10.71 13.01
C LEU A 249 11.09 11.49 13.30
N PRO A 250 12.29 10.88 13.33
CA PRO A 250 13.53 11.64 13.54
C PRO A 250 13.77 12.71 12.46
N ALA A 251 13.46 12.38 11.19
CA ALA A 251 13.60 13.32 10.08
C ALA A 251 12.55 14.44 10.16
N LEU A 252 11.29 14.11 10.48
CA LEU A 252 10.23 15.09 10.70
C LEU A 252 10.60 16.07 11.81
N PHE A 253 11.06 15.56 12.96
CA PHE A 253 11.50 16.40 14.08
C PHE A 253 12.61 17.35 13.64
N ARG A 254 13.61 16.85 12.90
CA ARG A 254 14.72 17.71 12.46
C ARG A 254 14.30 18.77 11.45
N GLN A 255 13.32 18.49 10.59
CA GLN A 255 12.86 19.42 9.58
C GLN A 255 11.84 20.44 10.10
N ARG A 256 10.95 20.03 11.00
CA ARG A 256 9.73 20.78 11.39
C ARG A 256 9.66 21.09 12.88
N GLY A 257 10.53 20.51 13.70
CA GLY A 257 10.61 20.77 15.13
C GLY A 257 9.63 19.96 15.99
N PRO A 258 9.59 20.23 17.30
CA PRO A 258 8.86 19.43 18.28
C PRO A 258 7.34 19.47 18.09
N GLY A 259 6.76 20.58 17.60
CA GLY A 259 5.32 20.67 17.37
C GLY A 259 4.82 19.69 16.29
N ALA A 260 5.62 19.41 15.26
CA ALA A 260 5.31 18.38 14.28
C ALA A 260 5.43 16.98 14.87
N LEU A 261 6.49 16.72 15.65
CA LEU A 261 6.69 15.44 16.33
C LEU A 261 5.52 15.14 17.30
N ALA A 262 5.15 16.11 18.12
CA ALA A 262 4.04 15.98 19.06
C ALA A 262 2.73 15.66 18.35
N ALA A 263 2.40 16.37 17.27
CA ALA A 263 1.19 16.09 16.49
C ALA A 263 1.21 14.70 15.84
N ALA A 264 2.37 14.25 15.33
CA ALA A 264 2.51 12.94 14.71
C ALA A 264 2.34 11.76 15.69
N VAL A 265 2.64 11.99 16.98
CA VAL A 265 2.52 10.97 18.04
C VAL A 265 1.17 11.06 18.75
N LEU A 266 0.75 12.26 19.16
CA LEU A 266 -0.44 12.45 19.97
C LEU A 266 -1.72 12.16 19.19
N LEU A 267 -1.81 12.51 17.90
CA LEU A 267 -3.04 12.30 17.13
C LEU A 267 -3.41 10.80 17.02
N PRO A 268 -2.52 9.88 16.60
CA PRO A 268 -2.82 8.44 16.64
C PRO A 268 -3.26 7.94 18.01
N LEU A 269 -2.61 8.41 19.08
CA LEU A 269 -2.95 8.02 20.45
C LEU A 269 -4.35 8.51 20.86
N LEU A 270 -4.71 9.73 20.48
CA LEU A 270 -6.06 10.28 20.73
C LEU A 270 -7.13 9.49 19.97
N LEU A 271 -6.82 8.96 18.78
CA LEU A 271 -7.77 8.15 18.02
C LEU A 271 -8.06 6.79 18.66
N TYR A 272 -7.25 6.33 19.62
CA TYR A 272 -7.59 5.14 20.42
C TYR A 272 -8.69 5.41 21.46
N ALA A 273 -9.06 6.67 21.72
CA ALA A 273 -10.04 7.02 22.76
C ALA A 273 -11.38 6.25 22.67
N PRO A 274 -11.99 6.02 21.49
CA PRO A 274 -13.23 5.23 21.40
C PRO A 274 -13.05 3.75 21.76
N TYR A 275 -11.81 3.25 21.77
CA TYR A 275 -11.49 1.83 21.89
C TYR A 275 -10.91 1.44 23.25
N VAL A 276 -10.68 2.40 24.15
CA VAL A 276 -10.01 2.17 25.46
C VAL A 276 -10.69 1.13 26.34
N GLY A 277 -11.99 0.89 26.15
CA GLY A 277 -12.74 -0.15 26.85
C GLY A 277 -12.20 -1.58 26.63
N ALA A 278 -11.42 -1.83 25.57
CA ALA A 278 -10.74 -3.11 25.36
C ALA A 278 -9.55 -3.32 26.31
N GLY A 279 -9.08 -2.29 27.00
CA GLY A 279 -7.96 -2.40 27.95
C GLY A 279 -6.69 -2.95 27.29
N PRO A 280 -6.01 -3.94 27.90
CA PRO A 280 -4.80 -4.55 27.33
C PRO A 280 -4.99 -5.18 25.94
N ALA A 281 -6.22 -5.60 25.60
CA ALA A 281 -6.54 -6.28 24.35
C ALA A 281 -6.37 -5.40 23.10
N LEU A 282 -6.29 -4.06 23.29
CA LEU A 282 -5.97 -3.09 22.23
C LEU A 282 -4.75 -3.47 21.37
N PHE A 283 -3.79 -4.21 21.95
CA PHE A 283 -2.54 -4.55 21.29
C PHE A 283 -2.34 -6.05 21.10
N ASP A 284 -3.29 -6.90 21.49
CA ASP A 284 -3.13 -8.36 21.43
C ASP A 284 -2.96 -8.82 19.98
N GLY A 285 -3.83 -8.37 19.06
CA GLY A 285 -3.70 -8.68 17.65
C GLY A 285 -2.36 -8.22 17.05
N LEU A 286 -1.91 -7.02 17.43
CA LEU A 286 -0.62 -6.49 16.96
C LEU A 286 0.58 -7.31 17.48
N ARG A 287 0.53 -7.77 18.74
CA ARG A 287 1.57 -8.64 19.30
C ARG A 287 1.59 -9.99 18.57
N THR A 288 0.43 -10.62 18.41
CA THR A 288 0.29 -11.89 17.66
C THR A 288 0.86 -11.75 16.24
N TYR A 289 0.55 -10.66 15.53
CA TYR A 289 1.12 -10.38 14.22
C TYR A 289 2.65 -10.26 14.25
N ALA A 290 3.21 -9.49 15.21
CA ALA A 290 4.65 -9.27 15.32
C ALA A 290 5.44 -10.55 15.68
N ASP A 291 4.79 -11.48 16.37
CA ASP A 291 5.41 -12.71 16.85
C ASP A 291 5.32 -13.83 15.81
N LEU A 292 4.16 -13.99 15.17
CA LEU A 292 3.84 -15.20 14.41
C LEU A 292 3.90 -15.01 12.89
N TRP A 293 3.64 -13.81 12.34
CA TRP A 293 3.49 -13.68 10.88
C TRP A 293 4.86 -13.67 10.20
N ALA A 294 4.98 -14.54 9.21
CA ALA A 294 6.08 -14.57 8.27
C ALA A 294 5.55 -14.86 6.87
N PHE A 295 6.00 -14.07 5.89
CA PHE A 295 5.65 -14.27 4.49
C PHE A 295 6.68 -13.57 3.61
N ASN A 296 7.32 -14.29 2.67
CA ASN A 296 8.22 -13.70 1.67
C ASN A 296 9.31 -12.80 2.31
N GLY A 297 9.96 -13.29 3.37
CA GLY A 297 10.90 -12.52 4.19
C GLY A 297 12.15 -11.98 3.46
N GLY A 298 12.46 -12.45 2.24
CA GLY A 298 13.52 -11.87 1.42
C GLY A 298 14.88 -11.78 2.14
N LEU A 299 15.42 -10.57 2.34
CA LEU A 299 16.69 -10.38 3.05
C LEU A 299 16.62 -10.74 4.53
N TYR A 300 15.43 -10.66 5.15
CA TYR A 300 15.25 -11.09 6.53
C TYR A 300 15.60 -12.57 6.72
N ARG A 301 15.30 -13.44 5.74
CA ARG A 301 15.69 -14.87 5.78
C ARG A 301 17.20 -15.07 5.89
N VAL A 302 18.01 -14.16 5.35
CA VAL A 302 19.47 -14.20 5.49
C VAL A 302 19.87 -13.88 6.93
N LEU A 303 19.19 -12.95 7.58
CA LEU A 303 19.43 -12.60 8.98
C LEU A 303 18.99 -13.72 9.93
N GLU A 304 17.89 -14.43 9.63
CA GLU A 304 17.42 -15.58 10.41
C GLU A 304 18.42 -16.74 10.47
N ARG A 305 19.31 -16.85 9.47
CA ARG A 305 20.36 -17.89 9.45
C ARG A 305 21.53 -17.60 10.40
N LEU A 306 21.58 -16.43 11.02
CA LEU A 306 22.61 -16.11 12.01
C LEU A 306 22.36 -16.89 13.32
N PRO A 307 23.39 -17.51 13.91
CA PRO A 307 23.24 -18.22 15.17
C PRO A 307 22.96 -17.23 16.31
N GLY A 308 22.01 -17.55 17.20
CA GLY A 308 21.73 -16.74 18.37
C GLY A 308 20.28 -16.78 18.82
N HIS A 309 19.88 -15.72 19.53
CA HIS A 309 18.51 -15.54 20.04
C HIS A 309 17.50 -15.52 18.88
N PRO A 310 16.30 -16.13 19.02
CA PRO A 310 15.28 -16.17 17.95
C PRO A 310 14.92 -14.78 17.37
N ASP A 311 14.90 -13.74 18.22
CA ASP A 311 14.62 -12.37 17.80
C ASP A 311 15.83 -11.58 17.28
N LEU A 312 17.03 -12.17 17.20
CA LEU A 312 18.24 -11.46 16.78
C LEU A 312 18.07 -10.80 15.41
N ALA A 313 17.43 -11.50 14.45
CA ALA A 313 17.12 -10.96 13.13
C ALA A 313 16.22 -9.71 13.20
N LYS A 314 15.18 -9.73 14.05
CA LYS A 314 14.29 -8.58 14.29
C LYS A 314 15.08 -7.40 14.86
N TRP A 315 15.95 -7.64 15.85
CA TRP A 315 16.78 -6.60 16.46
C TRP A 315 17.77 -5.98 15.48
N ILE A 316 18.42 -6.79 14.65
CA ILE A 316 19.32 -6.30 13.59
C ILE A 316 18.53 -5.44 12.59
N GLY A 317 17.39 -5.93 12.10
CA GLY A 317 16.53 -5.20 11.18
C GLY A 317 16.09 -3.84 11.73
N ALA A 318 15.56 -3.83 12.96
CA ALA A 318 15.14 -2.62 13.65
C ALA A 318 16.31 -1.63 13.87
N SER A 319 17.50 -2.14 14.21
CA SER A 319 18.70 -1.32 14.40
C SER A 319 19.15 -0.65 13.09
N ILE A 320 19.09 -1.36 11.96
CA ILE A 320 19.40 -0.80 10.65
C ILE A 320 18.40 0.30 10.26
N VAL A 321 17.10 0.06 10.45
CA VAL A 321 16.05 1.06 10.19
C VAL A 321 16.26 2.29 11.08
N GLY A 322 16.53 2.09 12.38
CA GLY A 322 16.85 3.17 13.31
C GLY A 322 18.08 3.97 12.90
N ALA A 323 19.15 3.30 12.47
CA ALA A 323 20.36 3.96 11.97
C ALA A 323 20.08 4.80 10.72
N ILE A 324 19.26 4.30 9.78
CA ILE A 324 18.84 5.05 8.58
C ILE A 324 18.01 6.27 8.99
N ALA A 325 17.06 6.12 9.93
CA ALA A 325 16.24 7.22 10.41
C ALA A 325 17.07 8.32 11.09
N LEU A 326 18.02 7.94 11.95
CA LEU A 326 18.96 8.86 12.60
C LEU A 326 19.89 9.53 11.59
N ARG A 327 20.38 8.79 10.59
CA ARG A 327 21.16 9.36 9.49
C ARG A 327 20.35 10.36 8.67
N ALA A 328 19.10 10.04 8.36
CA ALA A 328 18.19 10.94 7.63
C ALA A 328 17.97 12.24 8.40
N ALA A 329 17.77 12.16 9.71
CA ALA A 329 17.67 13.31 10.60
C ALA A 329 18.99 14.11 10.63
N HIS A 330 20.12 13.46 10.93
CA HIS A 330 21.42 14.12 11.04
C HIS A 330 21.81 14.84 9.75
N ARG A 331 21.58 14.20 8.59
CA ARG A 331 21.86 14.75 7.26
C ARG A 331 20.74 15.65 6.72
N ARG A 332 19.67 15.90 7.49
CA ARG A 332 18.51 16.72 7.10
C ARG A 332 17.95 16.33 5.74
N TRP A 333 17.76 15.03 5.50
CA TRP A 333 17.13 14.56 4.26
C TRP A 333 15.72 15.15 4.13
N PRO A 334 15.26 15.48 2.91
CA PRO A 334 13.85 15.77 2.65
C PRO A 334 12.95 14.63 3.15
N LEU A 335 11.73 14.95 3.60
CA LEU A 335 10.85 13.98 4.26
C LEU A 335 10.51 12.80 3.34
N GLU A 336 10.26 13.06 2.06
CA GLU A 336 10.01 12.04 1.04
C GLU A 336 11.18 11.06 0.89
N ARG A 337 12.42 11.56 0.98
CA ARG A 337 13.61 10.72 0.92
C ARG A 337 13.77 9.92 2.21
N ALA A 338 13.50 10.52 3.37
CA ALA A 338 13.52 9.82 4.64
C ALA A 338 12.52 8.65 4.62
N LEU A 339 11.27 8.91 4.26
CA LEU A 339 10.19 7.92 4.16
C LEU A 339 10.54 6.77 3.19
N LEU A 340 11.03 7.09 1.98
CA LEU A 340 11.48 6.10 1.00
C LEU A 340 12.49 5.11 1.60
N TRP A 341 13.51 5.61 2.29
CA TRP A 341 14.59 4.77 2.80
C TRP A 341 14.27 4.08 4.13
N THR A 342 13.55 4.74 5.04
CA THR A 342 13.19 4.12 6.33
C THR A 342 12.13 3.04 6.15
N ILE A 343 11.07 3.33 5.39
CA ILE A 343 10.03 2.33 5.10
C ILE A 343 10.59 1.25 4.17
N GLY A 344 11.34 1.63 3.14
CA GLY A 344 11.96 0.66 2.23
C GLY A 344 12.89 -0.32 2.95
N ALA A 345 13.73 0.16 3.86
CA ALA A 345 14.58 -0.71 4.68
C ALA A 345 13.74 -1.60 5.62
N ALA A 346 12.70 -1.05 6.25
CA ALA A 346 11.81 -1.83 7.10
C ALA A 346 11.12 -2.96 6.34
N LEU A 347 10.67 -2.72 5.10
CA LEU A 347 10.09 -3.74 4.26
C LEU A 347 11.12 -4.83 3.90
N LEU A 348 12.28 -4.43 3.37
CA LEU A 348 13.31 -5.40 2.96
C LEU A 348 13.83 -6.27 4.12
N LEU A 349 13.73 -5.78 5.36
CA LEU A 349 14.18 -6.44 6.58
C LEU A 349 13.00 -6.94 7.43
N SER A 350 11.80 -7.04 6.85
CA SER A 350 10.62 -7.56 7.54
C SER A 350 10.53 -9.08 7.38
N PRO A 351 10.11 -9.84 8.42
CA PRO A 351 9.72 -11.24 8.28
C PRO A 351 8.51 -11.43 7.34
N THR A 352 7.70 -10.38 7.21
CA THR A 352 6.46 -10.39 6.43
C THR A 352 6.48 -9.27 5.39
N LEU A 353 6.50 -9.64 4.11
CA LEU A 353 6.42 -8.73 2.97
C LEU A 353 5.42 -9.23 1.95
N HIS A 354 4.18 -8.78 2.11
CA HIS A 354 3.16 -8.96 1.09
C HIS A 354 3.30 -7.92 -0.04
N PRO A 355 2.88 -8.23 -1.28
CA PRO A 355 2.99 -7.32 -2.42
C PRO A 355 2.45 -5.90 -2.18
N TRP A 356 1.29 -5.77 -1.52
CA TRP A 356 0.68 -4.47 -1.23
C TRP A 356 1.49 -3.61 -0.25
N TYR A 357 2.44 -4.19 0.51
CA TYR A 357 3.29 -3.39 1.41
C TYR A 357 4.18 -2.41 0.64
N LEU A 358 4.54 -2.72 -0.61
CA LEU A 358 5.30 -1.80 -1.46
C LEU A 358 4.53 -0.52 -1.82
N LEU A 359 3.19 -0.49 -1.67
CA LEU A 359 2.39 0.72 -1.91
C LEU A 359 2.80 1.89 -1.00
N TRP A 360 3.39 1.62 0.17
CA TRP A 360 3.88 2.66 1.10
C TRP A 360 5.14 3.35 0.60
N VAL A 361 5.93 2.69 -0.25
CA VAL A 361 7.18 3.22 -0.79
C VAL A 361 7.01 3.73 -2.22
N LEU A 362 6.06 3.15 -2.95
CA LEU A 362 5.89 3.34 -4.39
C LEU A 362 5.75 4.81 -4.82
N PRO A 363 4.93 5.68 -4.18
CA PRO A 363 4.83 7.07 -4.61
C PRO A 363 6.17 7.82 -4.55
N PHE A 364 6.98 7.54 -3.52
CA PHE A 364 8.31 8.14 -3.39
C PHE A 364 9.30 7.58 -4.42
N ALA A 365 9.22 6.28 -4.71
CA ALA A 365 9.97 5.66 -5.80
C ALA A 365 9.59 6.25 -7.16
N CYS A 366 8.31 6.56 -7.39
CA CYS A 366 7.84 7.24 -8.61
C CYS A 366 8.39 8.67 -8.69
N LEU A 367 8.34 9.43 -7.60
CA LEU A 367 8.87 10.80 -7.53
C LEU A 367 10.38 10.86 -7.79
N SER A 368 11.14 9.87 -7.29
CA SER A 368 12.58 9.77 -7.52
C SER A 368 12.97 8.97 -8.77
N ALA A 369 11.99 8.46 -9.53
CA ALA A 369 12.19 7.51 -10.63
C ALA A 369 13.16 6.34 -10.29
N SER A 370 13.04 5.78 -9.07
CA SER A 370 13.95 4.74 -8.59
C SER A 370 13.73 3.42 -9.32
N ARG A 371 14.65 3.08 -10.23
CA ARG A 371 14.58 1.85 -11.05
C ARG A 371 14.48 0.58 -10.20
N GLY A 372 15.21 0.51 -9.09
CA GLY A 372 15.21 -0.68 -8.22
C GLY A 372 13.85 -0.91 -7.57
N TRP A 373 13.25 0.13 -6.98
CA TRP A 373 11.92 0.02 -6.36
C TRP A 373 10.81 -0.19 -7.39
N LEU A 374 10.92 0.43 -8.57
CA LEU A 374 9.98 0.20 -9.66
C LEU A 374 10.06 -1.23 -10.16
N LEU A 375 11.25 -1.78 -10.40
CA LEU A 375 11.43 -3.19 -10.74
C LEU A 375 10.86 -4.11 -9.64
N TYR A 376 11.13 -3.78 -8.38
CA TYR A 376 10.63 -4.57 -7.26
C TYR A 376 9.11 -4.58 -7.18
N SER A 377 8.43 -3.47 -7.52
CA SER A 377 6.97 -3.43 -7.62
C SER A 377 6.41 -4.40 -8.67
N GLY A 378 7.21 -4.79 -9.67
CA GLY A 378 6.86 -5.83 -10.63
C GLY A 378 7.21 -7.24 -10.17
N THR A 379 8.40 -7.44 -9.61
CA THR A 379 8.87 -8.78 -9.21
C THR A 379 8.22 -9.28 -7.93
N VAL A 380 7.72 -8.40 -7.06
CA VAL A 380 7.05 -8.79 -5.81
C VAL A 380 5.80 -9.64 -6.07
N PHE A 381 5.16 -9.51 -7.24
CA PHE A 381 3.99 -10.31 -7.62
C PHE A 381 4.29 -11.81 -7.70
N LEU A 382 5.56 -12.19 -7.91
CA LEU A 382 5.99 -13.60 -7.86
C LEU A 382 5.76 -14.22 -6.48
N ALA A 383 5.56 -13.41 -5.43
CA ALA A 383 5.14 -13.89 -4.12
C ALA A 383 3.79 -14.62 -4.17
N TYR A 384 2.93 -14.41 -5.18
CA TYR A 384 1.66 -15.13 -5.35
C TYR A 384 1.79 -16.49 -6.04
N THR A 385 2.98 -16.92 -6.48
CA THR A 385 3.15 -18.18 -7.22
C THR A 385 2.67 -19.42 -6.46
N GLY A 386 2.76 -19.42 -5.13
CA GLY A 386 2.32 -20.53 -4.27
C GLY A 386 0.82 -20.53 -3.92
N ARG A 387 0.04 -19.55 -4.39
CA ARG A 387 -1.32 -19.33 -3.91
C ARG A 387 -2.29 -20.44 -4.27
N ASP A 388 -2.29 -20.97 -5.50
CA ASP A 388 -3.21 -22.06 -5.87
C ASP A 388 -2.91 -23.33 -5.06
N ALA A 389 -1.63 -23.60 -4.78
CA ALA A 389 -1.22 -24.68 -3.89
C ALA A 389 -1.68 -24.44 -2.45
N TYR A 390 -1.58 -23.21 -1.95
CA TYR A 390 -2.09 -22.83 -0.64
C TYR A 390 -3.61 -23.03 -0.53
N ILE A 391 -4.37 -22.65 -1.54
CA ILE A 391 -5.83 -22.87 -1.57
C ILE A 391 -6.17 -24.37 -1.58
N ALA A 392 -5.40 -25.16 -2.33
CA ALA A 392 -5.65 -26.59 -2.44
C ALA A 392 -5.23 -27.38 -1.19
N THR A 393 -4.21 -26.93 -0.46
CA THR A 393 -3.54 -27.74 0.58
C THR A 393 -3.48 -27.09 1.96
N GLY A 394 -3.77 -25.80 2.07
CA GLY A 394 -3.55 -25.00 3.28
C GLY A 394 -2.07 -24.67 3.55
N ALA A 395 -1.13 -25.15 2.73
CA ALA A 395 0.30 -24.91 2.89
C ALA A 395 0.82 -24.01 1.76
N TRP A 396 1.52 -22.93 2.13
CA TRP A 396 2.19 -22.07 1.15
C TRP A 396 3.55 -22.68 0.80
N PRO A 397 3.79 -23.20 -0.42
CA PRO A 397 5.10 -23.69 -0.78
C PRO A 397 6.06 -22.51 -0.90
N GLU A 398 7.07 -22.46 -0.03
CA GLU A 398 8.17 -21.53 -0.18
C GLU A 398 9.02 -21.98 -1.39
N PRO A 399 9.36 -21.06 -2.32
CA PRO A 399 10.28 -21.37 -3.39
C PRO A 399 11.60 -21.94 -2.87
N VAL A 400 12.16 -22.92 -3.58
CA VAL A 400 13.39 -23.63 -3.18
C VAL A 400 14.60 -22.69 -2.99
N TRP A 401 14.59 -21.51 -3.61
CA TRP A 401 15.66 -20.51 -3.42
C TRP A 401 15.48 -19.63 -2.17
N LEU A 402 14.35 -19.74 -1.47
CA LEU A 402 14.06 -19.08 -0.20
C LEU A 402 14.21 -20.02 1.01
N THR A 403 14.18 -21.34 0.78
CA THR A 403 14.57 -22.38 1.76
C THR A 403 16.08 -22.52 1.78
#